data_AF-A0A2G3K5Y7-F1
#
_entry.id   AF-A0A2G3K5Y7-F1
#
_cell.length_a   1.000
_cell.length_b   1.000
_cell.length_c   1.000
_cell.angle_alpha   90.00
_cell.angle_beta   90.00
_cell.angle_gamma   90.00
#
_symmetry.space_group_name_H-M   'P 1'
#
loop_
_entity.id
_entity.type
_entity.pdbx_description
1 polymer ?
#
loop_
_entity_poly.entity_id
_entity_poly.type
_entity_poly.pdbx_seq_one_letter_code
_entity_poly.pdbx_strand_id
1 'polypeptide(L)'
;MRRIWITATTGTGKTTLARELSQRWDLAHIELDALYWGPDWQPAKPDVFRQRVAQAIQAPAWVIDGNYSAVRDLYVEQLELVIWLDYGFWRNLSRLLWRTICRISTAEPLWAGSREGLGKVLRTCLKSRELGQDKAKTAEEAEFTSGK
;
A
#
# COMPACT_ATOMS: atom_id res chain seq x y z
N MET A 1 25.11 -5.43 0.66
CA MET A 1 24.44 -5.67 -0.64
C MET A 1 22.99 -5.29 -0.44
N ARG A 2 22.50 -4.15 -0.95
CA ARG A 2 21.22 -3.59 -0.50
C ARG A 2 20.02 -4.45 -0.93
N ARG A 3 19.39 -5.12 0.03
CA ARG A 3 18.14 -5.88 -0.13
C ARG A 3 17.08 -5.28 0.77
N ILE A 4 16.12 -4.60 0.15
CA ILE A 4 15.21 -3.70 0.85
C ILE A 4 13.78 -4.16 0.60
N TRP A 5 13.00 -4.31 1.66
CA TRP A 5 11.57 -4.57 1.57
C TRP A 5 10.77 -3.36 2.01
N ILE A 6 9.86 -2.93 1.14
CA ILE A 6 8.94 -1.83 1.41
C ILE A 6 7.52 -2.38 1.52
N THR A 7 6.94 -2.22 2.70
CA THR A 7 5.55 -2.59 2.98
C THR A 7 4.77 -1.37 3.44
N ALA A 8 3.50 -1.30 3.06
CA ALA A 8 2.64 -0.17 3.38
C ALA A 8 1.16 -0.55 3.22
N THR A 9 0.28 0.24 3.81
CA THR A 9 -1.15 0.22 3.46
C THR A 9 -1.35 0.70 2.03
N THR A 10 -2.35 0.16 1.34
CA THR A 10 -2.68 0.53 -0.05
C THR A 10 -2.94 2.04 -0.16
N GLY A 11 -2.41 2.67 -1.22
CA GLY A 11 -2.62 4.10 -1.48
C GLY A 11 -1.66 5.06 -0.76
N THR A 12 -0.60 4.56 -0.12
CA THR A 12 0.38 5.37 0.60
C THR A 12 1.61 5.79 -0.21
N GLY A 13 1.68 5.40 -1.49
CA GLY A 13 2.81 5.74 -2.37
C GLY A 13 4.01 4.80 -2.27
N LYS A 14 3.84 3.56 -1.78
CA LYS A 14 4.90 2.53 -1.72
C LYS A 14 5.70 2.42 -3.02
N THR A 15 4.99 2.37 -4.15
CA THR A 15 5.58 2.14 -5.46
C THR A 15 6.39 3.36 -5.90
N THR A 16 5.97 4.57 -5.52
CA THR A 16 6.73 5.80 -5.78
C THR A 16 8.05 5.80 -5.00
N LEU A 17 8.01 5.48 -3.70
CA LEU A 17 9.22 5.39 -2.89
C LEU A 17 10.16 4.28 -3.41
N ALA A 18 9.63 3.11 -3.73
CA ALA A 18 10.40 1.99 -4.27
C ALA A 18 11.11 2.37 -5.57
N ARG A 19 10.40 3.08 -6.48
CA ARG A 19 10.96 3.58 -7.74
C ARG A 19 12.05 4.62 -7.52
N GLU A 20 11.83 5.59 -6.63
CA GLU A 20 12.84 6.61 -6.31
C GLU A 20 14.10 5.99 -5.68
N LEU A 21 13.93 5.03 -4.78
CA LEU A 21 15.05 4.31 -4.17
C LEU A 21 15.81 3.46 -5.19
N SER A 22 15.08 2.77 -6.07
CA SER A 22 15.68 2.03 -7.19
C SER A 22 16.52 2.93 -8.08
N GLN A 23 16.00 4.08 -8.50
CA GLN A 23 16.73 5.03 -9.36
C GLN A 23 17.93 5.66 -8.64
N ARG A 24 17.78 6.03 -7.37
CA ARG A 24 18.82 6.73 -6.61
C ARG A 24 19.98 5.82 -6.20
N TRP A 25 19.72 4.53 -6.03
CA TRP A 25 20.71 3.54 -5.59
C TRP A 25 21.05 2.49 -6.65
N ASP A 26 20.54 2.65 -7.87
CA ASP A 26 20.73 1.73 -8.99
C ASP A 26 20.39 0.27 -8.62
N LEU A 27 19.21 0.09 -8.01
CA LEU A 27 18.72 -1.21 -7.53
C LEU A 27 17.63 -1.74 -8.46
N ALA A 28 17.55 -3.07 -8.62
CA ALA A 28 16.42 -3.68 -9.29
C ALA A 28 15.12 -3.42 -8.50
N HIS A 29 14.12 -2.83 -9.15
CA HIS A 29 12.79 -2.62 -8.57
C HIS A 29 11.89 -3.82 -8.85
N ILE A 30 11.45 -4.50 -7.80
CA ILE A 30 10.57 -5.66 -7.85
C ILE A 30 9.21 -5.26 -7.28
N GLU A 31 8.22 -5.05 -8.14
CA GLU A 31 6.84 -4.81 -7.74
C GLU A 31 6.08 -6.14 -7.66
N LEU A 32 5.73 -6.61 -6.46
CA LEU A 32 5.06 -7.89 -6.28
C LEU A 32 3.70 -7.93 -6.99
N ASP A 33 2.99 -6.81 -7.01
CA ASP A 33 1.71 -6.70 -7.73
C ASP A 33 1.90 -6.93 -9.24
N ALA A 34 2.98 -6.43 -9.84
CA ALA A 34 3.30 -6.64 -11.25
C ALA A 34 3.67 -8.09 -11.58
N LEU A 35 4.23 -8.83 -10.61
CA LEU A 35 4.53 -10.26 -10.76
C LEU A 35 3.30 -11.14 -10.55
N TYR A 36 2.37 -10.68 -9.72
CA TYR A 36 1.14 -11.39 -9.37
C TYR A 36 0.07 -11.27 -10.46
N TRP A 37 -0.14 -10.07 -11.00
CA TRP A 37 -1.17 -9.84 -12.02
C TRP A 37 -0.64 -10.12 -13.42
N GLY A 38 -1.28 -11.07 -14.10
CA GLY A 38 -1.02 -11.37 -15.51
C GLY A 38 -1.83 -10.49 -16.48
N PRO A 39 -1.78 -10.81 -17.79
CA PRO A 39 -2.68 -10.23 -18.78
C PRO A 39 -4.14 -10.35 -18.33
N ASP A 40 -4.95 -9.36 -18.66
CA ASP A 40 -6.39 -9.30 -18.30
C ASP A 40 -6.69 -9.34 -16.79
N TRP A 41 -5.75 -8.86 -15.95
CA TRP A 41 -5.91 -8.84 -14.49
C TRP A 41 -6.16 -10.24 -13.90
N GLN A 42 -5.65 -11.28 -14.56
CA GLN A 42 -5.77 -12.63 -14.02
C GLN A 42 -4.70 -12.87 -12.96
N PRO A 43 -5.07 -13.35 -11.76
CA PRO A 43 -4.10 -13.66 -10.72
C PRO A 43 -3.24 -14.84 -11.16
N ALA A 44 -1.93 -14.72 -11.01
CA ALA A 44 -1.00 -15.80 -11.28
C ALA A 44 -1.26 -16.98 -10.32
N LYS A 45 -1.13 -18.20 -10.84
CA LYS A 45 -1.11 -19.40 -10.00
C LYS A 45 0.00 -19.26 -8.95
N PRO A 46 -0.20 -19.76 -7.71
CA PRO A 46 0.78 -19.60 -6.63
C PRO A 46 2.21 -20.01 -7.00
N ASP A 47 2.37 -21.14 -7.69
CA ASP A 47 3.69 -21.65 -8.09
C ASP A 47 4.38 -20.73 -9.10
N VAL A 48 3.62 -20.20 -10.05
CA VAL A 48 4.12 -19.28 -11.08
C VAL A 48 4.53 -17.96 -10.44
N PHE A 49 3.72 -17.43 -9.53
CA PHE A 49 4.04 -16.22 -8.79
C PHE A 49 5.32 -16.40 -7.97
N ARG A 50 5.43 -17.51 -7.23
CA ARG A 50 6.59 -17.83 -6.42
C ARG A 50 7.86 -17.98 -7.26
N GLN A 51 7.77 -18.62 -8.43
CA GLN A 51 8.89 -18.75 -9.37
C GLN A 51 9.35 -17.40 -9.92
N ARG A 52 8.41 -16.52 -10.30
CA ARG A 52 8.73 -15.16 -10.77
C ARG A 52 9.45 -14.35 -9.71
N VAL A 53 8.99 -14.41 -8.45
CA VAL A 53 9.65 -13.73 -7.33
C VAL A 53 11.04 -14.31 -7.09
N ALA A 54 11.18 -15.64 -7.06
CA ALA A 54 12.47 -16.30 -6.89
C ALA A 54 13.50 -15.91 -7.96
N GLN A 55 13.06 -15.73 -9.22
CA GLN A 55 13.91 -15.23 -10.30
C GLN A 55 14.29 -13.75 -10.10
N ALA A 56 13.33 -12.90 -9.71
CA ALA A 56 13.57 -11.47 -9.53
C ALA A 56 14.57 -11.18 -8.41
N ILE A 57 14.55 -11.96 -7.32
CA ILE A 57 15.44 -11.77 -6.17
C ILE A 57 16.87 -12.32 -6.38
N GLN A 58 17.17 -12.95 -7.52
CA GLN A 58 18.53 -13.40 -7.84
C GLN A 58 19.49 -12.24 -8.12
N ALA A 59 18.97 -11.03 -8.36
CA ALA A 59 19.79 -9.84 -8.48
C ALA A 59 20.63 -9.60 -7.20
N PRO A 60 21.88 -9.11 -7.32
CA PRO A 60 22.76 -8.90 -6.17
C PRO A 60 22.23 -7.84 -5.19
N ALA A 61 21.41 -6.89 -5.68
CA ALA A 61 20.77 -5.85 -4.87
C ALA A 61 19.42 -5.50 -5.49
N TRP A 62 18.40 -5.31 -4.64
CA TRP A 62 17.02 -5.08 -5.08
C TRP A 62 16.19 -4.37 -4.01
N VAL A 63 15.14 -3.71 -4.47
CA VAL A 63 14.06 -3.18 -3.65
C VAL A 63 12.76 -3.86 -4.06
N ILE A 64 12.10 -4.51 -3.10
CA ILE A 64 10.84 -5.19 -3.31
C ILE A 64 9.71 -4.43 -2.65
N ASP A 65 8.63 -4.18 -3.39
CA ASP A 65 7.42 -3.57 -2.85
C ASP A 65 6.23 -4.54 -2.88
N GLY A 66 5.39 -4.44 -1.85
CA GLY A 66 4.20 -5.28 -1.69
C GLY A 66 4.26 -6.15 -0.45
N ASN A 67 3.15 -6.84 -0.17
CA ASN A 67 2.98 -7.58 1.07
C ASN A 67 2.25 -8.91 0.85
N TYR A 68 2.89 -9.83 0.12
CA TYR A 68 2.35 -11.17 -0.12
C TYR A 68 3.03 -12.17 0.83
N SER A 69 2.28 -12.71 1.80
CA SER A 69 2.80 -13.71 2.74
C SER A 69 3.31 -14.97 2.05
N ALA A 70 2.71 -15.36 0.92
CA ALA A 70 3.03 -16.58 0.17
C ALA A 70 4.45 -16.65 -0.43
N VAL A 71 5.14 -15.52 -0.54
CA VAL A 71 6.49 -15.42 -1.11
C VAL A 71 7.47 -14.74 -0.16
N ARG A 72 7.02 -14.33 1.03
CA ARG A 72 7.84 -13.58 1.99
C ARG A 72 9.03 -14.39 2.47
N ASP A 73 8.81 -15.68 2.67
CA ASP A 73 9.83 -16.65 3.08
C ASP A 73 11.01 -16.74 2.09
N LEU A 74 10.79 -16.42 0.81
CA LEU A 74 11.87 -16.44 -0.20
C LEU A 74 12.95 -15.37 0.02
N TYR A 75 12.60 -14.26 0.66
CA TYR A 75 13.48 -13.10 0.72
C TYR A 75 13.69 -12.54 2.11
N VAL A 76 12.89 -12.92 3.11
CA VAL A 76 12.95 -12.35 4.47
C VAL A 76 14.31 -12.55 5.14
N GLU A 77 14.96 -13.70 4.95
CA GLU A 77 16.24 -14.03 5.59
C GLU A 77 17.43 -13.23 5.03
N GLN A 78 17.29 -12.72 3.81
CA GLN A 78 18.34 -11.96 3.12
C GLN A 78 18.12 -10.44 3.19
N LEU A 79 17.08 -9.96 3.89
CA LEU A 79 16.81 -8.52 4.00
C LEU A 79 17.86 -7.80 4.85
N GLU A 80 18.33 -6.66 4.35
CA GLU A 80 19.17 -5.72 5.12
C GLU A 80 18.33 -4.59 5.73
N LEU A 81 17.22 -4.22 5.08
CA LEU A 81 16.37 -3.10 5.50
C LEU A 81 14.89 -3.39 5.23
N VAL A 82 14.05 -3.11 6.22
CA VAL A 82 12.59 -3.08 6.08
C VAL A 82 12.12 -1.65 6.26
N ILE A 83 11.44 -1.12 5.26
CA ILE A 83 10.79 0.19 5.30
C ILE A 83 9.29 -0.05 5.40
N TRP A 84 8.74 0.22 6.58
CA TRP A 84 7.30 0.23 6.78
C TRP A 84 6.78 1.66 6.68
N LEU A 85 6.01 1.94 5.63
CA LEU A 85 5.36 3.23 5.47
C LEU A 85 4.02 3.23 6.21
N ASP A 86 4.05 3.64 7.48
CA ASP A 86 2.86 4.00 8.24
C ASP A 86 2.57 5.50 8.06
N TYR A 87 2.22 5.90 6.85
CA TYR A 87 1.63 7.22 6.66
C TYR A 87 0.20 7.14 7.18
N GLY A 88 -0.03 7.70 8.38
CA GLY A 88 -1.35 7.83 8.97
C GLY A 88 -2.37 8.20 7.89
N PHE A 89 -3.25 7.23 7.60
CA PHE A 89 -4.24 7.20 6.51
C PHE A 89 -4.89 8.56 6.23
N TRP A 90 -5.13 9.33 7.29
CA TRP A 90 -5.69 10.68 7.28
C TRP A 90 -4.90 11.75 6.53
N ARG A 91 -3.56 11.72 6.48
CA ARG A 91 -2.74 12.74 5.78
C ARG A 91 -2.69 12.55 4.27
N ASN A 92 -2.77 11.30 3.79
CA ASN A 92 -2.83 10.99 2.36
C ASN A 92 -4.27 11.06 1.84
N LEU A 93 -5.23 10.56 2.62
CA LEU A 93 -6.64 10.71 2.31
C LEU A 93 -7.04 12.19 2.31
N SER A 94 -6.55 13.04 3.22
CA SER A 94 -6.87 14.48 3.21
C SER A 94 -6.33 15.21 1.98
N ARG A 95 -5.14 14.85 1.46
CA ARG A 95 -4.60 15.43 0.22
C ARG A 95 -5.36 14.96 -1.02
N LEU A 96 -5.75 13.69 -1.05
CA LEU A 96 -6.57 13.14 -2.14
C LEU A 96 -7.99 13.71 -2.10
N LEU A 97 -8.61 13.80 -0.93
CA LEU A 97 -9.91 14.46 -0.72
C LEU A 97 -9.83 15.95 -1.04
N TRP A 98 -8.76 16.65 -0.65
CA TRP A 98 -8.56 18.05 -1.02
C TRP A 98 -8.45 18.23 -2.53
N ARG A 99 -7.71 17.35 -3.23
CA ARG A 99 -7.65 17.35 -4.71
C ARG A 99 -9.00 17.08 -5.36
N THR A 100 -9.79 16.18 -4.79
CA THR A 100 -11.15 15.89 -5.27
C THR A 100 -12.12 17.05 -4.97
N ILE A 101 -12.01 17.69 -3.81
CA ILE A 101 -12.80 18.88 -3.42
C ILE A 101 -12.45 20.08 -4.29
N CYS A 102 -11.16 20.33 -4.58
CA CYS A 102 -10.74 21.37 -5.52
C CYS A 102 -11.21 21.09 -6.96
N ARG A 103 -11.32 19.82 -7.37
CA ARG A 103 -11.93 19.42 -8.66
C ARG A 103 -13.44 19.63 -8.70
N ILE A 104 -14.13 19.40 -7.58
CA ILE A 104 -15.56 19.67 -7.46
C ILE A 104 -15.84 21.19 -7.39
N SER A 105 -14.93 21.99 -6.80
CA SER A 105 -15.07 23.45 -6.76
C SER A 105 -14.79 24.14 -8.09
N THR A 106 -14.17 23.45 -9.05
CA THR A 106 -13.89 23.97 -10.41
C THR A 106 -14.96 23.60 -11.44
N ALA A 107 -16.02 22.88 -11.04
CA ALA A 107 -17.23 22.65 -11.84
C ALA A 107 -16.95 22.18 -13.28
N GLU A 108 -15.95 21.31 -13.49
CA GLU A 108 -15.85 20.62 -14.78
C GLU A 108 -16.85 19.46 -14.83
N PRO A 109 -17.73 19.42 -15.84
CA PRO A 109 -18.73 18.37 -15.96
C PRO A 109 -18.05 17.04 -16.32
N LEU A 110 -18.12 16.06 -15.42
CA LEU A 110 -17.89 14.65 -15.77
C LEU A 110 -19.22 14.03 -16.21
N TRP A 111 -19.13 13.26 -17.30
CA TRP A 111 -20.22 12.64 -18.04
C TRP A 111 -21.23 11.87 -17.18
N ALA A 112 -22.49 11.85 -17.65
CA ALA A 112 -23.63 11.07 -17.16
C ALA A 112 -24.39 11.54 -15.90
N GLY A 113 -24.50 12.86 -15.66
CA GLY A 113 -25.62 13.45 -14.91
C GLY A 113 -25.79 13.05 -13.43
N SER A 114 -24.85 12.30 -12.84
CA SER A 114 -24.92 11.86 -11.45
C SER A 114 -24.38 12.94 -10.52
N ARG A 115 -25.28 13.58 -9.76
CA ARG A 115 -24.92 14.47 -8.64
C ARG A 115 -24.65 13.63 -7.40
N GLU A 116 -23.38 13.46 -7.02
CA GLU A 116 -23.08 12.94 -5.68
C GLU A 116 -23.29 14.05 -4.64
N GLY A 117 -24.38 13.95 -3.89
CA GLY A 117 -24.72 14.91 -2.85
C GLY A 117 -23.74 14.84 -1.67
N LEU A 118 -23.27 16.01 -1.23
CA LEU A 118 -22.45 16.24 -0.02
C LEU A 118 -22.89 15.42 1.20
N GLY A 119 -24.20 15.19 1.35
CA GLY A 119 -24.75 14.43 2.47
C GLY A 119 -24.41 12.92 2.48
N LYS A 120 -23.94 12.34 1.37
CA LYS A 120 -23.47 10.95 1.34
C LYS A 120 -22.03 10.86 1.83
N VAL A 121 -21.20 11.83 1.43
CA VAL A 121 -19.80 11.96 1.88
C VAL A 121 -19.73 12.28 3.38
N LEU A 122 -20.57 13.20 3.86
CA LEU A 122 -20.60 13.58 5.27
C LEU A 122 -20.99 12.41 6.19
N ARG A 123 -21.94 11.57 5.74
CA ARG A 123 -22.35 10.36 6.46
C ARG A 123 -21.25 9.31 6.50
N THR A 124 -20.50 9.13 5.41
CA THR A 124 -19.33 8.25 5.40
C THR A 124 -18.27 8.76 6.37
N CYS A 125 -18.00 10.07 6.40
CA CYS A 125 -17.06 10.67 7.36
C CYS A 125 -17.46 10.48 8.82
N LEU A 126 -18.75 10.64 9.15
CA LEU A 126 -19.25 10.44 10.52
C LEU A 126 -19.16 8.97 10.93
N LYS A 127 -19.56 8.05 10.06
CA LYS A 127 -19.55 6.61 10.35
C LYS A 127 -18.13 6.07 10.51
N SER A 128 -17.17 6.62 9.78
CA SER A 128 -15.75 6.27 9.93
C SER A 128 -15.10 6.84 11.19
N ARG A 129 -15.66 7.90 11.80
CA ARG A 129 -15.19 8.48 13.07
C ARG A 129 -15.51 7.58 14.25
N GLU A 130 -16.68 6.95 14.24
CA GLU A 130 -17.11 6.01 15.29
C GLU A 130 -16.28 4.71 15.25
N LEU A 131 -16.09 4.12 14.06
CA LEU A 131 -15.26 2.91 13.88
C LEU A 131 -13.78 3.12 14.22
N GLY A 132 -13.27 4.35 14.10
CA GLY A 132 -11.88 4.68 14.43
C GLY A 132 -11.61 4.78 15.94
N GLN A 133 -12.61 5.14 16.75
CA GLN A 133 -12.46 5.21 18.20
C GLN A 133 -12.53 3.84 18.87
N ASP A 134 -13.34 2.92 18.34
CA ASP A 134 -13.40 1.55 18.85
C ASP A 134 -12.07 0.80 18.67
N LYS A 135 -11.42 0.93 17.51
CA LYS A 135 -10.14 0.23 17.26
C LYS A 135 -8.97 0.76 18.09
N ALA A 136 -8.97 2.04 18.43
CA ALA A 136 -7.96 2.62 19.32
C ALA A 136 -8.09 2.05 20.74
N LYS A 137 -9.33 1.85 21.21
CA LYS A 137 -9.61 1.30 22.54
C LYS A 137 -9.26 -0.20 22.64
N THR A 138 -9.53 -0.98 21.60
CA THR A 138 -9.20 -2.43 21.59
C THR A 138 -7.70 -2.70 21.51
N ALA A 139 -6.93 -1.82 20.86
CA ALA A 139 -5.47 -1.95 20.79
C ALA A 139 -4.80 -1.66 22.14
N GLU A 140 -5.33 -0.71 22.91
CA GLU A 140 -4.81 -0.33 24.22
C GLU A 140 -5.09 -1.39 25.31
N GLU A 141 -6.23 -2.09 25.25
CA GLU A 141 -6.54 -3.20 26.18
C GLU A 141 -5.73 -4.47 25.88
N ALA A 142 -5.31 -4.69 24.63
CA ALA A 142 -4.51 -5.86 24.23
C ALA A 142 -3.03 -5.75 24.64
N GLU A 143 -2.48 -4.53 24.73
CA GLU A 143 -1.11 -4.31 25.21
C GLU A 143 -0.98 -4.45 26.74
N PHE A 144 -2.04 -4.18 27.51
CA PHE A 144 -1.98 -4.24 28.98
C PHE A 144 -2.03 -5.67 29.56
N THR A 145 -2.49 -6.66 28.79
CA THR A 145 -2.65 -8.05 29.26
C THR A 145 -1.50 -9.01 28.90
N SER A 146 -0.56 -8.60 28.04
CA SER A 146 0.60 -9.43 27.65
C SER A 146 1.89 -9.15 28.43
N GLY A 147 1.80 -8.35 29.49
CA GLY A 147 2.93 -7.96 30.35
C GLY A 147 2.74 -8.38 31.81
N LYS A 148 2.44 -9.67 32.07
CA LYS A 148 2.61 -10.32 33.38
C LYS A 148 2.94 -11.80 33.20
#